data_AF-A0A7C1BPJ0-F1
#
_entry.id   AF-A0A7C1BPJ0-F1
#
_cell.length_a   1.000
_cell.length_b   1.000
_cell.length_c   1.000
_cell.angle_alpha   90.00
_cell.angle_beta   90.00
_cell.angle_gamma   90.00
#
_symmetry.space_group_name_H-M   'P 1'
#
loop_
_entity.id
_entity.type
_entity.pdbx_description
1 polymer ?
#
loop_
_entity_poly.entity_id
_entity_poly.type
_entity_poly.pdbx_seq_one_letter_code
_entity_poly.pdbx_strand_id
1 'polypeptide(L)'
;MRKSDVKVWLDALTSKQGTLLAHLSLELINKGYDVLITCRRYEYTEGSITRLGLKPIVIGEYSEGDSYDKVLSDITRMKELIRLIRKERPHVLIAYPNPSASRIAFGVGIKYVALTDSPHAEVPSRLSLPLADVIVASKCIPRAELISYAHPSTEIIQYEGVDEISWIIRSK
;
A
#
# COMPACT_ATOMS: atom_id res chain seq x y z
N MET A 1 -16.07 -9.01 -15.48
CA MET A 1 -14.62 -9.31 -15.49
C MET A 1 -14.39 -10.63 -14.78
N ARG A 2 -13.58 -11.53 -15.35
CA ARG A 2 -13.03 -12.67 -14.59
C ARG A 2 -12.03 -12.12 -13.57
N LYS A 3 -11.75 -12.86 -12.50
CA LYS A 3 -10.76 -12.43 -11.49
C LYS A 3 -9.38 -12.17 -12.12
N SER A 4 -9.01 -12.96 -13.13
CA SER A 4 -7.77 -12.79 -13.90
C SER A 4 -7.68 -11.48 -14.68
N ASP A 5 -8.82 -10.84 -14.94
CA ASP A 5 -8.87 -9.58 -15.67
C ASP A 5 -8.72 -8.38 -14.70
N VAL A 6 -8.79 -8.61 -13.38
CA VAL A 6 -8.57 -7.60 -12.34
C VAL A 6 -7.10 -7.65 -11.91
N LYS A 7 -6.35 -6.63 -12.30
CA LYS A 7 -5.00 -6.37 -11.78
C LYS A 7 -5.03 -5.58 -10.48
N VAL A 8 -4.46 -6.14 -9.41
CA VAL A 8 -4.29 -5.52 -8.10
C VAL A 8 -2.85 -5.05 -7.94
N TRP A 9 -2.68 -3.77 -7.63
CA TRP A 9 -1.39 -3.14 -7.37
C TRP A 9 -1.16 -3.06 -5.86
N LEU A 10 -0.08 -3.67 -5.37
CA LEU A 10 0.35 -3.59 -3.98
C LEU A 10 1.65 -2.77 -3.90
N ASP A 11 1.71 -1.75 -3.04
CA ASP A 11 2.90 -0.89 -2.91
C ASP A 11 3.41 -0.83 -1.46
N ALA A 12 4.65 -1.28 -1.24
CA ALA A 12 5.30 -1.34 0.07
C ALA A 12 6.37 -0.24 0.26
N LEU A 13 6.31 0.47 1.38
CA LEU A 13 7.30 1.47 1.77
C LEU A 13 8.29 1.00 2.85
N THR A 14 7.95 -0.05 3.60
CA THR A 14 8.79 -0.58 4.70
C THR A 14 8.80 -2.11 4.73
N SER A 15 9.74 -2.70 5.47
CA SER A 15 9.89 -4.16 5.62
C SER A 15 8.65 -4.84 6.22
N LYS A 16 7.96 -4.19 7.18
CA LYS A 16 6.68 -4.68 7.72
C LYS A 16 5.62 -4.74 6.61
N GLN A 17 5.46 -3.64 5.88
CA GLN A 17 4.50 -3.55 4.78
C GLN A 17 4.82 -4.57 3.69
N GLY A 18 6.09 -4.73 3.33
CA GLY A 18 6.54 -5.70 2.33
C GLY A 18 6.17 -7.13 2.73
N THR A 19 6.39 -7.53 3.99
CA THR A 19 5.98 -8.85 4.48
C THR A 19 4.46 -9.05 4.39
N LEU A 20 3.65 -8.10 4.87
CA LEU A 20 2.20 -8.22 4.83
C LEU A 20 1.66 -8.29 3.40
N LEU A 21 2.09 -7.35 2.55
CA LEU A 21 1.62 -7.24 1.17
C LEU A 21 2.11 -8.43 0.32
N ALA A 22 3.26 -9.03 0.64
CA ALA A 22 3.69 -10.27 -0.01
C ALA A 22 2.77 -11.45 0.33
N HIS A 23 2.39 -11.64 1.59
CA HIS A 23 1.39 -12.66 1.96
C HIS A 23 0.04 -12.39 1.29
N LEU A 24 -0.41 -11.13 1.27
CA LEU A 24 -1.64 -10.74 0.58
C LEU A 24 -1.56 -11.01 -0.94
N SER A 25 -0.41 -10.75 -1.55
CA SER A 25 -0.18 -11.02 -2.98
C SER A 25 -0.34 -12.50 -3.30
N LEU A 26 0.24 -13.39 -2.48
CA LEU A 26 0.10 -14.85 -2.66
C LEU A 26 -1.36 -15.30 -2.55
N GLU A 27 -2.10 -14.77 -1.58
CA GLU A 27 -3.54 -15.05 -1.41
C GLU A 27 -4.37 -14.56 -2.61
N LEU A 28 -4.06 -13.38 -3.15
CA LEU A 28 -4.71 -12.83 -4.34
C LEU A 28 -4.41 -13.67 -5.58
N ILE A 29 -3.15 -14.06 -5.78
CA ILE A 29 -2.73 -14.94 -6.88
C ILE A 29 -3.46 -16.29 -6.80
N ASN A 30 -3.52 -16.91 -5.63
CA ASN A 30 -4.24 -18.18 -5.42
C ASN A 30 -5.75 -18.05 -5.69
N LYS A 31 -6.33 -16.86 -5.49
CA LYS A 31 -7.72 -16.55 -5.84
C LYS A 31 -7.92 -16.22 -7.32
N GLY A 32 -6.85 -16.19 -8.11
CA GLY A 32 -6.87 -15.97 -9.56
C GLY A 32 -6.83 -14.50 -9.98
N TYR A 33 -6.36 -13.59 -9.14
CA TYR A 33 -6.13 -12.18 -9.50
C TYR A 33 -4.76 -11.99 -10.15
N ASP A 34 -4.64 -11.02 -11.06
CA ASP A 34 -3.35 -10.54 -11.54
C ASP A 34 -2.77 -9.55 -10.52
N VAL A 35 -1.49 -9.68 -10.19
CA VAL A 35 -0.85 -8.92 -9.11
C VAL A 35 0.39 -8.20 -9.61
N LEU A 36 0.40 -6.88 -9.42
CA LEU A 36 1.57 -6.02 -9.53
C LEU A 36 2.03 -5.66 -8.12
N ILE A 37 3.24 -6.05 -7.74
CA ILE A 37 3.86 -5.61 -6.48
C ILE A 37 5.04 -4.68 -6.75
N THR A 38 5.00 -3.50 -6.14
CA THR A 38 6.06 -2.50 -6.20
C THR A 38 6.52 -2.18 -4.79
N CYS A 39 7.74 -1.67 -4.67
CA CYS A 39 8.24 -1.13 -3.42
C CYS A 39 9.18 0.05 -3.66
N ARG A 40 9.64 0.67 -2.58
CA ARG A 40 10.80 1.55 -2.60
C ARG A 40 12.04 0.84 -2.06
N ARG A 41 13.21 1.34 -2.44
CA ARG A 41 14.48 0.97 -1.80
C ARG A 41 14.54 1.58 -0.40
N TYR A 42 14.36 0.76 0.63
CA TYR A 42 14.48 1.16 2.03
C TYR A 42 14.67 -0.08 2.91
N GLU A 43 15.72 -0.10 3.72
CA GLU A 43 16.05 -1.22 4.62
C GLU A 43 15.95 -2.59 3.92
N TYR A 44 15.17 -3.52 4.50
CA TYR A 44 14.91 -4.86 3.98
C TYR A 44 13.55 -4.94 3.25
N THR A 45 13.01 -3.84 2.73
CA THR A 45 11.68 -3.82 2.08
C THR A 45 11.62 -4.78 0.89
N GLU A 46 12.58 -4.70 -0.03
CA GLU A 46 12.66 -5.63 -1.18
C GLU A 46 12.86 -7.08 -0.70
N GLY A 47 13.82 -7.29 0.21
CA GLY A 47 14.14 -8.61 0.77
C GLY A 47 12.94 -9.28 1.47
N SER A 48 12.12 -8.49 2.15
CA SER A 48 10.92 -8.96 2.85
C SER A 48 9.87 -9.56 1.90
N ILE A 49 9.88 -9.12 0.64
CA ILE A 49 9.00 -9.60 -0.42
C ILE A 49 9.66 -10.76 -1.17
N THR A 50 10.93 -10.63 -1.56
CA THR A 50 11.63 -11.63 -2.37
C THR A 50 11.87 -12.95 -1.63
N ARG A 51 12.02 -12.91 -0.30
CA ARG A 51 12.10 -14.12 0.53
C ARG A 51 10.85 -15.01 0.44
N LEU A 52 9.72 -14.47 -0.01
CA LEU A 52 8.46 -15.21 -0.22
C LEU A 52 8.26 -15.62 -1.69
N GLY A 53 9.31 -15.53 -2.52
CA GLY A 53 9.29 -15.96 -3.93
C GLY A 53 8.67 -14.97 -4.92
N LEU A 54 8.25 -13.79 -4.45
CA LEU A 54 7.73 -12.71 -5.29
C LEU A 54 8.86 -11.82 -5.84
N LYS A 55 8.61 -11.13 -6.95
CA LYS A 55 9.59 -10.23 -7.60
C LYS A 55 9.01 -8.81 -7.67
N PRO A 56 9.24 -7.94 -6.67
CA PRO A 56 8.73 -6.59 -6.70
C PRO A 56 9.50 -5.72 -7.70
N ILE A 57 8.79 -4.76 -8.29
CA ILE A 57 9.46 -3.69 -9.05
C ILE A 57 9.84 -2.59 -8.05
N VAL A 58 11.14 -2.40 -7.86
CA VAL A 58 11.70 -1.38 -6.97
C VAL A 58 11.77 -0.04 -7.69
N ILE A 59 11.12 0.99 -7.15
CA ILE A 59 11.11 2.36 -7.71
C ILE A 59 11.47 3.36 -6.62
N GLY A 60 12.34 4.32 -6.89
CA GLY A 60 12.76 5.31 -5.89
C GLY A 60 13.34 4.72 -4.59
N GLU A 61 13.57 5.60 -3.62
CA GLU A 61 14.27 5.29 -2.38
C GLU A 61 13.79 6.16 -1.21
N TYR A 62 14.02 5.71 0.02
CA TYR A 62 13.79 6.55 1.19
C TYR A 62 14.92 7.59 1.33
N SER A 63 14.55 8.85 1.58
CA SER A 63 15.52 9.90 1.90
C SER A 63 15.69 10.05 3.41
N GLU A 64 16.93 9.90 3.88
CA GLU A 64 17.34 10.23 5.26
C GLU A 64 17.67 11.72 5.44
N GLY A 65 17.58 12.51 4.37
CA GLY A 65 17.81 13.94 4.37
C GLY A 65 16.69 14.75 5.05
N ASP A 66 16.69 16.05 4.79
CA ASP A 66 15.72 16.95 5.40
C ASP A 66 14.31 16.81 4.80
N SER A 67 13.37 17.67 5.20
CA SER A 67 12.01 17.64 4.66
C SER A 67 11.95 17.90 3.16
N TYR A 68 12.84 18.75 2.61
CA TYR A 68 12.90 19.02 1.18
C TYR A 68 13.40 17.82 0.41
N ASP A 69 14.43 17.14 0.91
CA ASP A 69 14.96 15.92 0.28
C ASP A 69 13.92 14.79 0.26
N LYS A 70 13.13 14.66 1.33
CA LYS A 70 12.03 13.67 1.41
C LYS A 70 10.95 13.94 0.37
N VAL A 71 10.52 15.20 0.24
CA VAL A 71 9.53 15.59 -0.77
C VAL A 71 10.09 15.41 -2.18
N LEU A 72 11.35 15.78 -2.41
CA LEU A 72 11.99 15.61 -3.72
C LEU A 72 12.12 14.12 -4.12
N SER A 73 12.48 13.25 -3.18
CA SER A 73 12.49 11.81 -3.42
C SER A 73 11.09 11.27 -3.75
N ASP A 74 10.06 11.72 -3.03
CA ASP A 74 8.67 11.31 -3.30
C ASP A 74 8.19 11.77 -4.70
N ILE A 75 8.54 13.01 -5.11
CA ILE A 75 8.27 13.52 -6.46
C ILE A 75 8.97 12.66 -7.53
N THR A 76 10.25 12.33 -7.29
CA THR A 76 11.03 11.50 -8.21
C THR A 76 10.43 10.11 -8.34
N ARG A 77 10.08 9.48 -7.21
CA ARG A 77 9.37 8.20 -7.18
C ARG A 77 8.04 8.28 -7.92
N MET A 78 7.21 9.30 -7.69
CA MET A 78 5.93 9.46 -8.39
C MET A 78 6.11 9.54 -9.91
N LYS A 79 7.12 10.29 -10.38
CA LYS A 79 7.43 10.44 -11.82
C LYS A 79 7.76 9.11 -12.49
N GLU A 80 8.46 8.22 -11.79
CA GLU A 80 8.78 6.88 -12.29
C GLU A 80 7.58 5.94 -12.17
N LEU A 81 6.92 5.95 -11.01
CA LEU A 81 5.80 5.07 -10.69
C LEU A 81 4.64 5.29 -11.67
N ILE A 82 4.29 6.53 -12.01
CA ILE A 82 3.20 6.81 -12.97
C ILE A 82 3.46 6.20 -14.36
N ARG A 83 4.73 6.10 -14.79
CA ARG A 83 5.08 5.47 -16.08
C ARG A 83 4.79 3.98 -16.06
N LEU A 84 5.11 3.32 -14.94
CA LEU A 84 4.77 1.91 -14.72
C LEU A 84 3.25 1.74 -14.67
N ILE A 85 2.54 2.53 -13.87
CA ILE A 85 1.08 2.41 -13.71
C ILE A 85 0.34 2.64 -15.03
N ARG A 86 0.81 3.58 -15.87
CA ARG A 86 0.23 3.78 -17.22
C ARG A 86 0.38 2.55 -18.13
N LYS A 87 1.48 1.82 -18.00
CA LYS A 87 1.74 0.57 -18.75
C LYS A 87 0.91 -0.58 -18.18
N GLU A 88 0.93 -0.75 -16.87
CA GLU A 88 0.36 -1.92 -16.20
C GLU A 88 -1.17 -1.85 -16.05
N ARG A 89 -1.72 -0.63 -15.97
CA ARG A 89 -3.16 -0.33 -15.82
C ARG A 89 -3.85 -1.16 -14.72
N PRO A 90 -3.38 -1.10 -13.46
CA PRO A 90 -4.07 -1.76 -12.36
C PRO A 90 -5.46 -1.14 -12.12
N HIS A 91 -6.34 -1.91 -11.49
CA HIS A 91 -7.72 -1.50 -11.18
C HIS A 91 -7.88 -1.04 -9.74
N VAL A 92 -7.07 -1.62 -8.84
CA VAL A 92 -7.10 -1.38 -7.40
C VAL A 92 -5.68 -1.24 -6.88
N LEU A 93 -5.42 -0.25 -6.04
CA LEU A 93 -4.25 -0.11 -5.18
C LEU A 93 -4.58 -0.66 -3.78
N ILE A 94 -3.71 -1.50 -3.23
CA ILE A 94 -3.70 -1.87 -1.81
C ILE A 94 -2.37 -1.44 -1.22
N ALA A 95 -2.39 -0.52 -0.27
CA ALA A 95 -1.19 -0.03 0.39
C ALA A 95 -1.51 0.54 1.77
N TYR A 96 -0.49 0.70 2.61
CA TYR A 96 -0.58 1.58 3.77
C TYR A 96 -0.73 3.05 3.34
N PRO A 97 -0.97 4.01 4.26
CA PRO A 97 -0.80 5.43 3.98
C PRO A 97 0.49 5.69 3.20
N ASN A 98 0.34 6.06 1.94
CA ASN A 98 1.40 6.11 0.95
C ASN A 98 1.15 7.28 0.00
N PRO A 99 1.75 8.45 0.26
CA PRO A 99 1.50 9.68 -0.50
C PRO A 99 1.71 9.49 -2.00
N SER A 100 2.83 8.89 -2.41
CA SER A 100 3.15 8.66 -3.82
C SER A 100 2.12 7.79 -4.55
N ALA A 101 1.79 6.62 -4.00
CA ALA A 101 0.91 5.66 -4.65
C ALA A 101 -0.55 6.11 -4.63
N SER A 102 -1.03 6.62 -3.48
CA SER A 102 -2.41 7.10 -3.32
C SER A 102 -2.70 8.30 -4.23
N ARG A 103 -1.77 9.26 -4.35
CA ARG A 103 -1.93 10.42 -5.24
C ARG A 103 -2.06 9.98 -6.70
N ILE A 104 -1.23 9.03 -7.14
CA ILE A 104 -1.28 8.47 -8.50
C ILE A 104 -2.60 7.76 -8.71
N ALA A 105 -2.97 6.84 -7.81
CA ALA A 105 -4.19 6.05 -7.93
C ALA A 105 -5.43 6.95 -8.06
N PHE A 106 -5.58 7.92 -7.16
CA PHE A 106 -6.67 8.89 -7.19
C PHE A 106 -6.67 9.71 -8.49
N GLY A 107 -5.49 10.20 -8.90
CA GLY A 107 -5.35 11.05 -10.09
C GLY A 107 -5.72 10.38 -11.41
N VAL A 108 -5.64 9.05 -11.49
CA VAL A 108 -5.95 8.28 -12.71
C VAL A 108 -7.16 7.35 -12.56
N GLY A 109 -7.92 7.48 -11.48
CA GLY A 109 -9.19 6.76 -11.27
C GLY A 109 -9.04 5.30 -10.83
N ILE A 110 -7.92 4.92 -10.23
CA ILE A 110 -7.70 3.60 -9.62
C ILE A 110 -8.28 3.60 -8.21
N LYS A 111 -9.01 2.55 -7.84
CA LYS A 111 -9.59 2.40 -6.51
C LYS A 111 -8.50 2.19 -5.46
N TYR A 112 -8.59 2.83 -4.31
CA TYR A 112 -7.59 2.71 -3.24
C TYR A 112 -8.17 2.08 -1.98
N VAL A 113 -7.62 0.92 -1.61
CA VAL A 113 -7.83 0.24 -0.33
C VAL A 113 -6.63 0.52 0.57
N ALA A 114 -6.83 1.38 1.56
CA ALA A 114 -5.81 1.74 2.53
C ALA A 114 -5.80 0.73 3.70
N LEU A 115 -4.65 0.12 3.99
CA LEU A 115 -4.42 -0.61 5.23
C LEU A 115 -3.84 0.36 6.26
N THR A 116 -4.29 0.39 7.51
CA THR A 116 -3.65 1.27 8.51
C THR A 116 -3.63 0.68 9.91
N ASP A 117 -2.47 0.83 10.56
CA ASP A 117 -2.17 0.37 11.91
C ASP A 117 -1.65 1.48 12.83
N SER A 118 -1.38 2.67 12.27
CA SER A 118 -0.61 3.73 12.91
C SER A 118 -1.37 5.06 12.84
N PRO A 119 -2.45 5.23 13.64
CA PRO A 119 -3.27 6.44 13.56
C PRO A 119 -2.52 7.72 13.99
N HIS A 120 -1.41 7.58 14.72
CA HIS A 120 -0.53 8.68 15.12
C HIS A 120 0.38 9.18 13.98
N ALA A 121 0.49 8.46 12.85
CA ALA A 121 1.33 8.85 11.72
C ALA A 121 0.63 9.91 10.86
N GLU A 122 0.59 11.15 11.35
CA GLU A 122 -0.22 12.23 10.78
C GLU A 122 0.11 12.54 9.31
N VAL A 123 1.39 12.73 8.97
CA VAL A 123 1.81 13.15 7.63
C VAL A 123 1.34 12.18 6.53
N PRO A 124 1.68 10.87 6.57
CA PRO A 124 1.21 9.94 5.55
C PRO A 124 -0.31 9.74 5.61
N SER A 125 -0.92 9.78 6.79
CA SER A 125 -2.38 9.63 6.93
C SER A 125 -3.14 10.75 6.25
N ARG A 126 -2.78 12.02 6.50
CA ARG A 126 -3.39 13.20 5.88
C ARG A 126 -3.24 13.24 4.36
N LEU A 127 -2.14 12.71 3.84
CA LEU A 127 -1.83 12.74 2.41
C LEU A 127 -2.44 11.56 1.63
N SER A 128 -2.96 10.55 2.31
CA SER A 128 -3.40 9.31 1.65
C SER A 128 -4.80 8.87 2.03
N LEU A 129 -5.17 8.84 3.31
CA LEU A 129 -6.47 8.32 3.75
C LEU A 129 -7.67 9.11 3.20
N PRO A 130 -7.61 10.45 2.99
CA PRO A 130 -8.71 11.17 2.33
C PRO A 130 -8.96 10.71 0.88
N LEU A 131 -8.00 10.03 0.25
CA LEU A 131 -8.09 9.55 -1.13
C LEU A 131 -8.54 8.09 -1.21
N ALA A 132 -8.73 7.42 -0.06
CA ALA A 132 -9.10 6.01 0.00
C ALA A 132 -10.59 5.81 -0.28
N ASP A 133 -10.91 4.80 -1.09
CA ASP A 133 -12.28 4.30 -1.22
C ASP A 133 -12.66 3.43 0.00
N VAL A 134 -11.68 2.68 0.51
CA VAL A 134 -11.85 1.80 1.67
C VAL A 134 -10.66 1.94 2.60
N ILE A 135 -10.90 2.07 3.90
CA ILE A 135 -9.90 1.97 4.97
C ILE A 135 -10.13 0.67 5.73
N VAL A 136 -9.09 -0.16 5.80
CA VAL A 136 -9.07 -1.41 6.56
C VAL A 136 -8.10 -1.25 7.73
N ALA A 137 -8.58 -1.48 8.94
CA ALA A 137 -7.78 -1.30 10.15
C ALA A 137 -8.14 -2.34 11.22
N SER A 138 -7.28 -2.52 12.21
CA SER A 138 -7.65 -3.30 13.40
C SER A 138 -8.79 -2.64 14.18
N LYS A 139 -9.63 -3.45 14.81
CA LYS A 139 -10.69 -3.02 15.74
C LYS A 139 -10.12 -2.37 17.01
N CYS A 140 -8.84 -2.58 17.34
CA CYS A 140 -8.22 -1.90 18.49
C CYS A 140 -7.98 -0.40 18.23
N ILE A 141 -7.94 0.03 16.96
CA ILE A 141 -7.81 1.44 16.60
C ILE A 141 -9.17 2.12 16.75
N PRO A 142 -9.28 3.20 17.54
CA PRO A 142 -10.54 3.91 17.68
C PRO A 142 -11.06 4.40 16.33
N ARG A 143 -12.31 4.06 16.01
CA ARG A 143 -12.93 4.44 14.72
C ARG A 143 -12.88 5.95 14.47
N ALA A 144 -12.95 6.76 15.54
CA ALA A 144 -12.84 8.22 15.45
C ALA A 144 -11.49 8.69 14.87
N GLU A 145 -10.39 7.98 15.16
CA GLU A 145 -9.06 8.30 14.60
C GLU A 145 -8.95 7.93 13.12
N LEU A 146 -9.75 6.96 12.65
CA LEU A 146 -9.84 6.64 11.22
C LEU A 146 -10.71 7.68 10.49
N ILE A 147 -11.83 8.06 11.09
CA ILE A 147 -12.78 9.04 10.54
C ILE A 147 -12.14 10.41 10.37
N SER A 148 -11.25 10.83 11.29
CA SER A 148 -10.60 12.15 11.24
C SER A 148 -9.79 12.40 9.96
N TYR A 149 -9.36 11.34 9.27
CA TYR A 149 -8.65 11.43 8.00
C TYR A 149 -9.46 10.93 6.79
N ALA A 150 -10.62 10.31 7.00
CA ALA A 150 -11.40 9.71 5.93
C ALA A 150 -12.24 10.74 5.15
N HIS A 151 -12.43 10.53 3.84
CA HIS A 151 -13.45 11.26 3.10
C HIS A 151 -14.85 10.72 3.49
N PRO A 152 -15.93 11.53 3.47
CA PRO A 152 -17.27 11.05 3.85
C PRO A 152 -17.78 9.83 3.08
N SER A 153 -17.28 9.62 1.85
CA SER A 153 -17.64 8.45 1.04
C SER A 153 -16.76 7.22 1.27
N THR A 154 -15.73 7.33 2.11
CA THR A 154 -14.79 6.24 2.39
C THR A 154 -15.45 5.20 3.29
N GLU A 155 -15.44 3.94 2.86
CA GLU A 155 -15.89 2.84 3.70
C GLU A 155 -14.80 2.48 4.73
N ILE A 156 -15.17 2.27 6.00
CA ILE A 156 -14.22 1.89 7.05
C ILE A 156 -14.58 0.51 7.58
N ILE A 157 -13.71 -0.46 7.29
CA ILE A 157 -13.82 -1.86 7.71
C ILE A 157 -12.81 -2.11 8.82
N GLN A 158 -13.29 -2.64 9.95
CA GLN A 158 -12.43 -3.04 11.05
C GLN A 158 -12.46 -4.54 11.28
N TYR A 159 -11.31 -5.14 11.55
CA TYR A 159 -11.17 -6.57 11.80
C TYR A 159 -10.64 -6.87 13.21
N GLU A 160 -10.96 -8.05 13.74
CA GLU A 160 -10.48 -8.49 15.05
C GLU A 160 -9.08 -9.11 14.92
N GLY A 161 -8.07 -8.46 15.50
CA GLY A 161 -6.68 -8.90 15.43
C GLY A 161 -5.71 -7.76 15.09
N VAL A 162 -4.47 -8.11 14.76
CA VAL A 162 -3.44 -7.18 14.26
C VAL A 162 -2.78 -7.77 13.03
N ASP A 163 -2.12 -6.95 12.22
CA ASP A 163 -1.55 -7.37 10.92
C ASP A 163 -0.58 -8.55 11.05
N GLU A 164 0.15 -8.61 12.17
CA GLU A 164 1.17 -9.60 12.50
C GLU A 164 0.61 -11.03 12.49
N ILE A 165 -0.65 -11.20 12.89
CA ILE A 165 -1.31 -12.50 12.91
C ILE A 165 -1.28 -13.13 11.51
N SER A 166 -1.42 -12.31 10.46
CA SER A 166 -1.49 -12.80 9.08
C SER A 166 -0.24 -13.58 8.66
N TRP A 167 0.96 -13.09 9.02
CA TRP A 167 2.21 -13.68 8.60
C TRP A 167 2.78 -14.65 9.62
N ILE A 168 2.49 -14.51 10.91
CA ILE A 168 2.91 -15.49 11.94
C ILE A 168 2.31 -16.87 11.63
N ILE A 169 1.03 -16.93 11.24
CA ILE A 169 0.36 -18.21 10.98
C ILE A 169 0.70 -18.81 9.59
N ARG A 170 1.24 -18.00 8.68
CA ARG A 170 1.54 -18.39 7.28
C ARG A 170 3.02 -18.61 7.00
N SER A 171 3.91 -17.95 7.74
CA SER A 171 5.36 -18.11 7.61
C SER A 171 5.75 -19.36 8.41
N LYS A 172 5.86 -20.50 7.73
CA LYS A 172 6.46 -21.72 8.28
C LYS A 172 7.94 -21.79 7.91
#